data_AF-A0A9P6AGQ4-F1
#
_entry.id   AF-A0A9P6AGQ4-F1
#
_cell.length_a   1.000
_cell.length_b   1.000
_cell.length_c   1.000
_cell.angle_alpha   90.00
_cell.angle_beta   90.00
_cell.angle_gamma   90.00
#
_symmetry.space_group_name_H-M   'P 1'
#
loop_
_entity.id
_entity.type
_entity.pdbx_description
1 polymer ?
#
loop_
_entity_poly.entity_id
_entity_poly.type
_entity_poly.pdbx_seq_one_letter_code
_entity_poly.pdbx_strand_id
1 'polypeptide(L)'
;NATKAHLSVVESKVLIDWVIEQASQGFPFTHHMLREKAQALICMKCARPDFKLGKQWTHTFIAKHGTCISTYWSSSLDQCWACAVNPTTTKEWYKLVKDVLGGKFSD
;
A
#
# COMPACT_ATOMS: atom_id res chain seq x y z
N ASN A 1 25.95 4.60 11.75
CA ASN A 1 24.84 5.58 11.83
C ASN A 1 23.49 5.03 12.34
N ALA A 2 23.46 3.94 13.12
CA ALA A 2 22.22 3.43 13.73
C ALA A 2 21.73 4.29 14.93
N THR A 3 22.64 5.05 15.54
CA THR A 3 22.41 5.88 16.74
C THR A 3 21.64 7.19 16.49
N LYS A 4 21.35 7.56 15.23
CA LYS A 4 20.65 8.82 14.87
C LYS A 4 19.21 8.59 14.37
N ALA A 5 18.71 7.37 14.39
CA ALA A 5 17.36 7.07 13.92
C ALA A 5 16.31 7.48 14.97
N HIS A 6 15.27 8.21 14.55
CA HIS A 6 14.14 8.56 15.42
C HIS A 6 13.32 7.33 15.85
N LEU A 7 13.36 6.26 15.07
CA LEU A 7 12.65 5.02 15.30
C LEU A 7 13.62 3.89 15.67
N SER A 8 13.18 3.02 16.58
CA SER A 8 13.85 1.74 16.84
C SER A 8 13.72 0.80 15.63
N VAL A 9 14.51 -0.28 15.64
CA VAL A 9 14.45 -1.31 14.59
C VAL A 9 13.07 -1.96 14.53
N VAL A 10 12.45 -2.21 15.69
CA VAL A 10 11.11 -2.80 15.80
C VAL A 10 10.05 -1.85 15.22
N GLU A 11 10.11 -0.56 15.58
CA GLU A 11 9.18 0.45 15.07
C GLU A 11 9.32 0.64 13.56
N SER A 12 10.56 0.63 13.06
CA SER A 12 10.83 0.71 11.63
C SER A 12 10.23 -0.49 10.89
N LYS A 13 10.30 -1.69 11.49
CA LYS A 13 9.69 -2.89 10.93
C LYS A 13 8.17 -2.79 10.85
N VAL A 14 7.50 -2.33 11.92
CA VAL A 14 6.04 -2.11 11.92
C VAL A 14 5.61 -1.17 10.79
N LEU A 15 6.36 -0.09 10.56
CA LEU A 15 6.07 0.83 9.46
C LEU A 15 6.31 0.22 8.08
N ILE A 16 7.36 -0.60 7.93
CA ILE A 16 7.65 -1.31 6.68
C ILE A 16 6.54 -2.33 6.38
N ASP A 17 6.13 -3.11 7.38
CA ASP A 17 5.05 -4.09 7.24
C ASP A 17 3.73 -3.40 6.87
N TRP A 18 3.42 -2.27 7.51
CA TRP A 18 2.27 -1.44 7.13
C TRP A 18 2.36 -0.91 5.70
N VAL A 19 3.53 -0.43 5.26
CA VAL A 19 3.77 0.01 3.88
C VAL A 19 3.54 -1.12 2.87
N ILE A 20 4.03 -2.32 3.19
CA ILE A 20 3.86 -3.53 2.36
C ILE A 20 2.37 -3.89 2.27
N GLU A 21 1.65 -3.86 3.39
CA GLU A 21 0.22 -4.11 3.42
C GLU A 21 -0.57 -3.10 2.58
N GLN A 22 -0.27 -1.82 2.67
CA GLN A 22 -0.92 -0.81 1.82
C GLN A 22 -0.65 -1.03 0.33
N ALA A 23 0.60 -1.35 -0.02
CA ALA A 23 0.94 -1.67 -1.39
C ALA A 23 0.24 -2.95 -1.89
N SER A 24 0.02 -3.94 -1.02
CA SER A 24 -0.71 -5.20 -1.33
C SER A 24 -2.17 -4.97 -1.70
N GLN A 25 -2.77 -3.93 -1.13
CA GLN A 25 -4.15 -3.53 -1.38
C GLN A 25 -4.29 -2.66 -2.64
N GLY A 26 -3.19 -2.37 -3.35
CA GLY A 26 -3.18 -1.48 -4.51
C GLY A 26 -3.32 0.00 -4.17
N PHE A 27 -3.17 0.38 -2.89
CA PHE A 27 -3.21 1.78 -2.48
C PHE A 27 -1.78 2.35 -2.43
N PRO A 28 -1.45 3.34 -3.29
CA PRO A 28 -0.18 4.03 -3.17
C PRO A 28 -0.16 4.84 -1.87
N PHE A 29 0.67 4.46 -0.91
CA PHE A 29 0.86 5.29 0.28
C PHE A 29 1.62 6.57 -0.10
N THR A 30 1.25 7.69 0.50
CA THR A 30 1.93 8.97 0.27
C THR A 30 3.01 9.22 1.32
N HIS A 31 4.01 10.04 0.99
CA HIS A 31 4.99 10.52 1.98
C HIS A 31 4.30 11.17 3.20
N HIS A 32 3.13 11.79 3.02
CA HIS A 32 2.34 12.36 4.10
C HIS A 32 1.86 11.29 5.08
N MET A 33 1.22 10.23 4.60
CA MET A 33 0.71 9.14 5.44
C MET A 33 1.82 8.44 6.21
N LEU A 34 2.96 8.17 5.54
CA LEU A 34 4.13 7.58 6.18
C LEU A 34 4.63 8.46 7.34
N ARG A 35 4.66 9.78 7.14
CA ARG A 35 5.06 10.74 8.17
C ARG A 35 4.08 10.76 9.33
N GLU A 36 2.77 10.77 9.07
CA GLU A 36 1.75 10.78 10.11
C GLU A 36 1.82 9.52 10.99
N LYS A 37 1.92 8.34 10.37
CA LYS A 37 2.05 7.07 11.10
C LYS A 37 3.32 7.04 11.94
N ALA A 38 4.45 7.47 11.38
CA ALA A 38 5.71 7.56 12.12
C ALA A 38 5.65 8.59 13.26
N GLN A 39 5.00 9.73 13.04
CA GLN A 39 4.84 10.76 14.05
C GLN A 39 3.93 10.28 15.19
N ALA A 40 2.82 9.61 14.88
CA ALA A 40 1.94 9.01 15.88
C ALA A 40 2.68 8.02 16.79
N LEU A 41 3.49 7.13 16.20
CA LEU A 41 4.31 6.18 16.95
C LEU A 41 5.29 6.88 17.91
N ILE A 42 5.97 7.94 17.45
CA ILE A 42 6.92 8.69 18.29
C ILE A 42 6.20 9.48 19.38
N CYS A 43 5.06 10.10 19.07
CA CYS A 43 4.26 10.85 20.04
C CYS A 43 3.79 9.93 21.17
N MET A 44 3.29 8.74 20.84
CA MET A 44 2.87 7.72 21.81
C MET A 44 4.04 7.26 22.68
N LYS A 45 5.20 6.99 22.07
CA LYS A 45 6.39 6.48 22.78
C LYS A 45 7.02 7.51 23.72
N CYS A 46 7.17 8.75 23.27
CA CYS A 46 7.90 9.77 24.01
C CYS A 46 6.99 10.66 24.87
N ALA A 47 5.68 10.46 24.87
CA ALA A 47 4.70 11.39 25.47
C ALA A 47 4.95 12.85 25.03
N ARG A 48 5.40 13.04 23.78
CA ARG A 48 5.70 14.35 23.18
C ARG A 48 4.68 14.65 22.08
N PRO A 49 3.51 15.21 22.43
CA PRO A 49 2.45 15.46 21.45
C PRO A 49 2.86 16.48 20.37
N ASP A 50 3.80 17.37 20.69
CA ASP A 50 4.25 18.42 19.76
C ASP A 50 5.43 18.00 18.87
N PHE A 51 5.88 16.74 18.96
CA PHE A 51 7.01 16.28 18.16
C PHE A 51 6.64 16.20 16.67
N LYS A 52 7.40 16.93 15.84
CA LYS A 52 7.22 16.92 14.38
C LYS A 52 8.45 16.34 13.71
N LEU A 53 8.23 15.38 12.82
CA LEU A 53 9.29 14.86 11.97
C LEU A 53 9.73 15.90 10.93
N GLY A 54 11.00 15.88 10.53
CA GLY A 54 11.49 16.77 9.48
C GLY A 54 10.85 16.46 8.12
N LYS A 55 10.76 17.46 7.22
CA LYS A 55 10.25 17.25 5.84
C LYS A 55 11.04 16.20 5.07
N GLN A 56 12.36 16.13 5.30
CA GLN A 56 13.25 15.18 4.63
C GLN A 56 13.23 13.77 5.24
N TRP A 57 12.61 13.60 6.41
CA TRP A 57 12.67 12.33 7.14
C TRP A 57 12.11 11.17 6.33
N THR A 58 11.00 11.38 5.62
CA THR A 58 10.37 10.35 4.78
C THR A 58 11.27 9.93 3.62
N HIS A 59 11.95 10.89 2.98
CA HIS A 59 12.94 10.60 1.94
C HIS A 59 14.10 9.77 2.50
N THR A 60 14.62 10.13 3.68
CA THR A 60 15.70 9.36 4.33
C THR A 60 15.24 7.97 4.74
N PHE A 61 14.01 7.83 5.25
CA PHE A 61 13.43 6.55 5.64
C PHE A 61 13.28 5.62 4.43
N ILE A 62 12.71 6.13 3.33
CA ILE A 62 12.57 5.39 2.08
C ILE A 62 13.93 5.08 1.48
N ALA A 63 14.90 6.01 1.47
CA ALA A 63 16.24 5.71 0.96
C ALA A 63 16.92 4.59 1.76
N LYS A 64 16.68 4.53 3.07
CA LYS A 64 17.26 3.51 3.96
C LYS A 64 16.60 2.13 3.83
N HIS A 65 15.28 2.10 3.63
CA HIS A 65 14.48 0.87 3.57
C HIS A 65 13.94 0.56 2.17
N GLY A 66 14.40 1.30 1.17
CA GLY A 66 13.85 1.33 -0.18
C GLY A 66 14.03 0.02 -0.91
N THR A 67 15.06 -0.76 -0.60
CA THR A 67 15.23 -2.11 -1.17
C THR A 67 14.06 -3.01 -0.80
N CYS A 68 13.59 -2.99 0.45
CA CYS A 68 12.45 -3.80 0.90
C CYS A 68 11.12 -3.26 0.35
N ILE A 69 10.97 -1.94 0.31
CA ILE A 69 9.73 -1.27 -0.12
C ILE A 69 9.56 -1.34 -1.65
N SER A 70 10.64 -1.14 -2.41
CA SER A 70 10.64 -1.12 -3.88
C SER A 70 10.35 -2.48 -4.50
N THR A 71 10.76 -3.59 -3.87
CA THR A 71 10.43 -4.94 -4.37
C THR A 71 8.92 -5.15 -4.45
N TYR A 72 8.16 -4.53 -3.55
CA TYR A 72 6.71 -4.65 -3.52
C TYR A 72 6.03 -3.75 -4.56
N TRP A 73 6.62 -2.59 -4.85
CA TRP A 73 6.13 -1.64 -5.88
C TRP A 73 6.22 -2.19 -7.30
N SER A 74 7.14 -3.12 -7.56
CA SER A 74 7.30 -3.76 -8.87
C SER A 74 6.37 -4.95 -9.10
N SER A 75 5.52 -5.33 -8.13
CA SER A 75 4.50 -6.34 -8.37
C SER A 75 3.54 -5.82 -9.45
N SER A 76 3.25 -6.65 -10.46
CA SER A 76 2.51 -6.16 -11.63
C SER A 76 1.10 -5.73 -11.23
N LEU A 77 0.67 -4.58 -11.74
CA LEU A 77 -0.71 -4.07 -11.62
C LEU A 77 -1.75 -5.13 -12.03
N ASP A 78 -1.37 -6.07 -12.92
CA ASP A 78 -2.19 -7.20 -13.35
C ASP A 78 -2.71 -8.05 -12.18
N GLN A 79 -1.94 -8.19 -11.10
CA GLN A 79 -2.31 -9.01 -9.97
C GLN A 79 -3.37 -8.32 -9.08
N CYS A 80 -3.38 -6.99 -9.01
CA CYS A 80 -4.37 -6.24 -8.25
C CYS A 80 -5.74 -6.18 -8.93
N TRP A 81 -5.79 -6.12 -10.27
CA TRP A 81 -7.06 -6.02 -11.01
C TRP A 81 -7.80 -7.36 -11.08
N ALA A 82 -7.06 -8.47 -11.17
CA ALA A 82 -7.65 -9.80 -11.31
C ALA A 82 -8.41 -10.30 -10.07
N CYS A 83 -8.18 -9.72 -8.88
CA CYS A 83 -8.86 -10.14 -7.64
C CYS A 83 -10.14 -9.36 -7.34
N ALA A 84 -10.39 -8.23 -8.02
CA ALA A 84 -11.63 -7.44 -7.86
C ALA A 84 -12.76 -7.94 -8.77
N VAL A 85 -12.45 -8.76 -9.78
CA VAL A 85 -13.47 -9.40 -10.63
C VAL A 85 -13.97 -10.68 -9.97
N ASN A 86 -15.24 -10.69 -9.58
CA ASN A 86 -15.92 -11.93 -9.20
C ASN A 86 -15.98 -12.86 -10.42
N PRO A 87 -15.32 -14.04 -10.39
CA PRO A 87 -15.29 -14.96 -11.52
C PRO A 87 -16.69 -15.36 -11.99
N THR A 88 -17.66 -15.40 -11.07
CA THR A 88 -19.06 -15.70 -11.36
C THR A 88 -19.69 -14.57 -12.18
N THR A 89 -19.54 -13.32 -11.76
CA THR A 89 -20.06 -12.14 -12.47
C THR A 89 -19.45 -12.03 -13.87
N THR A 90 -18.15 -12.28 -14.00
CA THR A 90 -17.47 -12.26 -15.30
C THR A 90 -18.03 -13.34 -16.22
N LYS A 91 -18.23 -14.57 -15.73
CA LYS A 91 -18.82 -15.68 -16.52
C LYS A 91 -20.25 -15.36 -16.97
N GLU A 92 -21.08 -14.82 -16.09
CA GLU A 92 -22.46 -14.48 -16.44
C GLU A 92 -22.54 -13.35 -17.48
N TRP A 93 -21.68 -12.34 -17.36
CA TRP A 93 -21.59 -11.27 -18.35
C TRP A 93 -21.22 -11.80 -19.74
N TYR A 94 -20.17 -12.64 -19.83
CA TYR A 94 -19.79 -13.24 -21.12
C TYR A 94 -20.88 -14.14 -21.70
N LYS A 95 -21.63 -14.84 -20.85
CA LYS A 95 -22.77 -15.66 -21.27
C LYS A 95 -23.90 -14.79 -21.86
N LEU A 96 -24.26 -13.69 -21.21
CA LEU A 96 -25.27 -12.75 -21.69
C LEU A 96 -24.87 -12.16 -23.05
N VAL A 97 -23.62 -11.70 -23.19
CA VAL A 97 -23.12 -11.15 -24.47
C VAL A 97 -23.20 -12.19 -25.58
N LYS A 98 -22.81 -13.44 -25.30
CA LYS A 98 -22.90 -14.54 -26.27
C LYS A 98 -24.35 -14.83 -26.68
N ASP A 99 -25.27 -14.79 -25.73
CA ASP A 99 -26.69 -15.04 -25.99
C ASP A 99 -27.34 -13.91 -26.82
N VAL A 100 -26.96 -12.65 -26.58
CA VAL A 100 -27.37 -11.50 -27.40
C VAL A 100 -26.83 -11.60 -28.83
N LEU A 101 -25.54 -11.90 -28.98
CA LEU A 101 -24.92 -12.07 -30.31
C LEU A 101 -25.47 -13.29 -31.06
N GLY A 102 -25.90 -14.32 -30.32
CA GLY A 102 -26.55 -15.51 -30.87
C GLY A 102 -28.04 -15.31 -31.21
N GLY A 103 -28.58 -14.10 -31.04
CA GLY A 103 -29.96 -13.78 -31.39
C GLY A 103 -31.02 -14.39 -30.48
N LYS A 104 -30.66 -14.90 -29.29
CA LYS A 104 -31.63 -15.53 -28.35
C LYS A 104 -32.72 -14.60 -27.81
N PHE A 105 -32.56 -13.30 -28.00
CA PHE A 105 -33.48 -12.27 -27.50
C PHE A 105 -34.14 -11.45 -28.63
N SER A 106 -33.99 -11.86 -29.89
CA SER A 106 -34.75 -11.29 -31.00
C SER A 106 -35.98 -12.16 -31.23
N ASP A 107 -37.14 -11.68 -30.73
CA ASP A 107 -38.48 -12.13 -31.12
C ASP A 107 -38.85 -11.60 -32.52
#